data_AF-A0A353D2V0-F1
#
_entry.id   AF-A0A353D2V0-F1
#
_cell.length_a   1.000
_cell.length_b   1.000
_cell.length_c   1.000
_cell.angle_alpha   90.00
_cell.angle_beta   90.00
_cell.angle_gamma   90.00
#
_symmetry.space_group_name_H-M   'P 1'
#
loop_
_entity.id
_entity.type
_entity.pdbx_description
1 polymer ?
#
loop_
_entity_poly.entity_id
_entity_poly.type
_entity_poly.pdbx_seq_one_letter_code
_entity_poly.pdbx_strand_id
1 'polypeptide(L)' 'MKNSAVKVAVDYKASNELVVLHEPLVKRIAYHLMSRLPASVQADDLIQAGMIGLIEA' A
#
# COMPACT_ATOMS: atom_id res chain seq x y z
N MET A 1 5.92 -12.76 -32.92
CA MET A 1 4.75 -12.50 -32.03
C MET A 1 4.94 -13.14 -30.64
N LYS A 2 5.99 -12.82 -29.86
CA LYS A 2 6.23 -13.46 -28.53
C LYS A 2 6.74 -12.49 -27.45
N ASN A 3 6.45 -11.18 -27.54
CA ASN A 3 7.08 -10.17 -26.65
C ASN A 3 6.10 -9.43 -25.72
N SER A 4 4.78 -9.60 -25.84
CA SER A 4 3.82 -8.92 -24.95
C SER A 4 3.61 -9.61 -23.60
N ALA A 5 3.62 -10.94 -23.53
CA ALA A 5 3.34 -11.66 -22.27
C ALA A 5 4.45 -11.53 -21.21
N VAL A 6 5.70 -11.32 -21.64
CA VAL A 6 6.86 -11.19 -20.74
C VAL A 6 6.93 -9.81 -20.07
N LYS A 7 6.44 -8.75 -20.73
CA LYS A 7 6.40 -7.40 -20.13
C LYS A 7 5.43 -7.30 -18.96
N VAL A 8 4.30 -7.98 -19.04
CA VAL A 8 3.23 -7.92 -18.03
C VAL A 8 3.71 -8.52 -16.70
N ALA A 9 4.36 -9.68 -16.70
CA ALA A 9 4.76 -10.36 -15.46
C ALA A 9 5.90 -9.66 -14.69
N VAL A 10 6.77 -8.90 -15.36
CA VAL A 10 7.90 -8.20 -14.72
C VAL A 10 7.43 -6.94 -13.98
N ASP A 11 6.39 -6.28 -14.49
CA ASP A 11 5.87 -5.02 -13.94
C ASP A 11 5.14 -5.25 -12.60
N TYR A 12 4.29 -6.28 -12.52
CA TYR A 12 3.57 -6.61 -11.28
C TYR A 12 4.50 -6.95 -10.11
N LYS A 13 5.65 -7.57 -10.39
CA LYS A 13 6.57 -8.00 -9.33
C LYS A 13 7.30 -6.79 -8.72
N ALA A 14 7.77 -5.87 -9.56
CA ALA A 14 8.41 -4.63 -9.13
C ALA A 14 7.44 -3.73 -8.35
N SER A 15 6.20 -3.57 -8.83
CA SER A 15 5.17 -2.81 -8.13
C SER A 15 4.84 -3.42 -6.77
N ASN A 16 4.74 -4.75 -6.68
CA ASN A 16 4.49 -5.42 -5.41
C ASN A 16 5.67 -5.30 -4.43
N GLU A 17 6.91 -5.34 -4.92
CA GLU A 17 8.12 -5.08 -4.11
C GLU A 17 8.13 -3.65 -3.55
N LEU A 18 7.72 -2.66 -4.35
CA LEU A 18 7.56 -1.27 -3.89
C LEU A 18 6.44 -1.15 -2.86
N VAL A 19 5.31 -1.82 -3.03
CA VAL A 19 4.22 -1.82 -2.03
C VAL A 19 4.71 -2.39 -0.70
N VAL A 20 5.40 -3.54 -0.71
CA VAL A 20 5.97 -4.16 0.50
C VAL A 20 7.01 -3.24 1.15
N LEU A 21 7.84 -2.57 0.35
CA LEU A 21 8.85 -1.63 0.85
C LEU A 21 8.22 -0.45 1.61
N HIS A 22 7.05 0.03 1.18
CA HIS A 22 6.39 1.20 1.75
C HIS A 22 5.33 0.86 2.82
N GLU A 23 4.96 -0.42 3.01
CA GLU A 23 4.05 -0.87 4.06
C GLU A 23 4.41 -0.32 5.46
N PRO A 24 5.69 -0.33 5.93
CA PRO A 24 6.02 0.21 7.25
C PRO A 24 5.75 1.71 7.39
N LEU A 25 5.88 2.47 6.29
CA LEU A 25 5.55 3.89 6.26
C LEU A 25 4.05 4.10 6.42
N VAL A 26 3.22 3.32 5.71
CA VAL A 26 1.76 3.36 5.83
C VAL A 26 1.33 3.09 7.28
N LYS A 27 1.86 2.03 7.91
CA LYS A 27 1.57 1.72 9.32
C LYS A 27 1.96 2.86 10.27
N ARG A 28 3.14 3.45 10.08
CA ARG A 28 3.61 4.57 10.89
C ARG A 28 2.68 5.78 10.78
N ILE A 29 2.24 6.12 9.58
CA ILE A 29 1.30 7.22 9.35
C ILE A 29 -0.05 6.88 10.01
N ALA A 30 -0.58 5.67 9.80
CA ALA A 30 -1.85 5.25 10.40
C ALA A 30 -1.81 5.38 11.94
N TYR A 31 -0.79 4.85 12.61
CA TYR A 31 -0.65 5.00 14.06
C TYR A 31 -0.41 6.44 14.51
N HIS A 32 0.27 7.26 13.70
CA HIS A 32 0.39 8.69 13.99
C HIS A 32 -0.98 9.40 13.95
N LEU A 33 -1.81 9.09 12.96
CA LEU A 33 -3.14 9.65 12.80
C LEU A 33 -4.09 9.19 13.92
N MET A 34 -3.97 7.95 14.39
CA MET A 34 -4.77 7.41 15.50
C MET A 34 -4.74 8.30 16.75
N SER A 35 -3.63 9.01 17.02
CA SER A 35 -3.53 9.93 18.16
C SER A 35 -4.47 11.14 18.09
N ARG A 36 -5.06 11.42 16.92
CA ARG A 36 -5.90 12.60 16.64
C ARG A 36 -7.33 12.25 16.24
N LEU A 37 -7.69 10.96 16.27
CA LEU A 37 -8.98 10.47 15.79
C LEU A 37 -9.85 9.98 16.95
N PRO A 38 -11.19 10.00 16.79
CA PRO A 38 -12.09 9.43 17.79
C PRO A 38 -11.85 7.93 17.99
N ALA A 39 -12.20 7.42 19.18
CA ALA A 39 -12.05 6.00 19.53
C ALA A 39 -12.85 5.03 18.63
N SER A 40 -13.79 5.53 17.83
CA SER A 40 -14.54 4.74 16.84
C SER A 40 -13.71 4.36 15.62
N VAL A 41 -12.58 5.03 15.37
CA VAL A 41 -11.72 4.73 14.22
C VAL A 41 -10.75 3.61 14.57
N GLN A 42 -10.61 2.63 13.68
CA GLN A 42 -9.68 1.52 13.88
C GLN A 42 -8.39 1.73 13.08
N ALA A 43 -7.26 1.32 13.65
CA ALA A 43 -5.96 1.44 12.98
C ALA A 43 -5.91 0.61 11.68
N ASP A 44 -6.53 -0.56 11.68
CA ASP A 44 -6.55 -1.46 10.53
C ASP A 44 -7.28 -0.86 9.32
N ASP A 45 -8.33 -0.05 9.56
CA ASP A 45 -9.04 0.66 8.49
C ASP A 45 -8.15 1.72 7.85
N LEU A 46 -7.37 2.46 8.65
CA LEU A 46 -6.43 3.47 8.16
C LEU A 46 -5.27 2.83 7.40
N ILE A 47 -4.77 1.70 7.89
CA ILE A 47 -3.72 0.93 7.22
C ILE A 47 -4.25 0.48 5.86
N GLN A 48 -5.44 -0.13 5.81
CA GLN A 48 -6.03 -0.58 4.54
C GLN A 48 -6.27 0.58 3.56
N ALA A 49 -6.85 1.68 4.01
CA ALA A 49 -7.04 2.87 3.18
C ALA A 49 -5.71 3.42 2.63
N GLY A 50 -4.66 3.44 3.46
CA GLY A 50 -3.32 3.85 3.04
C GLY A 50 -2.67 2.87 2.06
N MET A 51 -2.90 1.57 2.21
CA MET A 51 -2.41 0.56 1.26
C MET A 51 -3.12 0.67 -0.09
N ILE A 52 -4.43 0.94 -0.11
CA ILE A 52 -5.17 1.20 -1.36
C ILE A 52 -4.59 2.44 -2.07
N GLY A 53 -4.42 3.55 -1.35
CA GLY A 53 -3.83 4.76 -1.93
C GLY A 53 -2.39 4.58 -2.42
N LEU A 54 -1.61 3.71 -1.77
CA LEU A 54 -0.26 3.35 -2.21
C LEU A 54 -0.26 2.52 -3.51
N ILE A 55 -1.28 1.68 -3.73
CA ILE A 55 -1.41 0.84 -4.93
C ILE A 55 -1.92 1.66 -6.13
N GLU A 56 -2.73 2.69 -5.88
CA GLU A 56 -3.32 3.55 -6.92
C GLU A 56 -2.42 4.71 -7.39
N ALA A 57 -1.35 5.01 -6.66
CA ALA A 57 -0.42 6.10 -6.95
C ALA A 57 0.50 5.81 -8.15
#